data_AF-A0A2E5LV49-F1
#
_entry.id   AF-A0A2E5LV49-F1
#
_cell.length_a   1.000
_cell.length_b   1.000
_cell.length_c   1.000
_cell.angle_alpha   90.00
_cell.angle_beta   90.00
_cell.angle_gamma   90.00
#
_symmetry.space_group_name_H-M   'P 1'
#
loop_
_entity.id
_entity.type
_entity.pdbx_description
1 polymer ?
#
loop_
_entity_poly.entity_id
_entity_poly.type
_entity_poly.pdbx_seq_one_letter_code
_entity_poly.pdbx_strand_id
1 'polypeptide(L)'
;LELILGGSAESCCDDINVFNGSGDLLGSYAGTINETIVSDDVIVIQIISDGSIAADYGYGITWSINCIGNDFGCTDEIACNYDSDASFDDGSCEFAEEGYDCNGNCLETFTIVVECLCLENENVVFTTELDQSTCTTTEDCYCECINDLDGDGICDEDEVGACTDPLAYNYDSLADEDDGSCLYLGCIEITACNYDLSADIDDGSCVFPDETYLDCDGDCINDLDSDAICDELEIFGCTDPQADNFNLESTQEDGSCFYLGCTDETACNYDSNANVDDGSCTYPYETYLNCDWTCINDTDGDGVCDEQEIAGCTEDTACNYDPNATEDDDLCTYPETGFDCDGNCSDDDADGLPDDFDGDGICDYIDNCFYDFNPGQEDLDGDDEGDVCDSDDGLSLNEQVEHSLLVFPNPTNDIVNIEYLSKRNDVLILKIMNTIGQIIEVVELNTIDSYINYSVDIASFGKGIYQIYLLDGEKVIVRKVFLN
;
A
#
# COMPACT_ATOMS: atom_id res chain seq x y z
N LEU A 1 8.02 41.54 -121.09
CA LEU A 1 6.70 40.87 -121.10
C LEU A 1 6.69 39.97 -122.33
N GLU A 2 6.63 38.65 -122.17
CA GLU A 2 6.57 37.74 -123.33
C GLU A 2 5.09 37.40 -123.60
N LEU A 3 4.57 37.75 -124.78
CA LEU A 3 3.16 37.53 -125.15
C LEU A 3 3.07 36.37 -126.15
N ILE A 4 2.25 35.36 -125.86
CA ILE A 4 2.00 34.23 -126.77
C ILE A 4 0.57 34.35 -127.31
N LEU A 5 0.41 34.38 -128.63
CA LEU A 5 -0.88 34.51 -129.33
C LEU A 5 -1.13 33.30 -130.23
N GLY A 6 -2.34 32.73 -130.20
CA GLY A 6 -2.78 31.67 -131.11
C GLY A 6 -4.29 31.76 -131.38
N GLY A 7 -4.68 31.47 -132.63
CA GLY A 7 -6.08 31.53 -133.09
C GLY A 7 -6.26 31.13 -134.57
N SER A 8 -7.48 30.80 -134.97
CA SER A 8 -7.83 30.34 -136.33
C SER A 8 -9.08 31.02 -136.90
N ALA A 9 -9.11 31.14 -138.23
CA ALA A 9 -10.19 31.61 -139.12
C ALA A 9 -10.38 30.61 -140.31
N GLU A 10 -11.44 30.73 -141.11
CA GLU A 10 -11.81 29.72 -142.11
C GLU A 10 -10.76 29.58 -143.24
N SER A 11 -10.31 28.34 -143.48
CA SER A 11 -8.96 28.08 -143.97
C SER A 11 -8.74 28.13 -145.49
N CYS A 12 -9.74 28.43 -146.31
CA CYS A 12 -9.55 28.38 -147.77
C CYS A 12 -9.44 29.75 -148.46
N CYS A 13 -9.78 30.87 -147.81
CA CYS A 13 -9.78 32.17 -148.47
C CYS A 13 -9.47 33.40 -147.57
N ASP A 14 -9.10 33.23 -146.29
CA ASP A 14 -8.82 34.34 -145.36
C ASP A 14 -7.34 34.39 -144.91
N ASP A 15 -6.76 35.59 -144.80
CA ASP A 15 -5.37 35.84 -144.37
C ASP A 15 -5.32 36.68 -143.08
N ILE A 16 -4.37 36.36 -142.19
CA ILE A 16 -4.11 37.06 -140.92
C ILE A 16 -2.71 37.68 -140.95
N ASN A 17 -2.64 39.00 -140.82
CA ASN A 17 -1.40 39.77 -140.74
C ASN A 17 -1.20 40.32 -139.33
N VAL A 18 0.01 40.20 -138.78
CA VAL A 18 0.37 40.69 -137.45
C VAL A 18 1.41 41.79 -137.59
N PHE A 19 1.19 42.92 -136.92
CA PHE A 19 2.06 44.09 -136.94
C PHE A 19 2.49 44.47 -135.52
N ASN A 20 3.64 45.14 -135.38
CA ASN A 20 4.00 45.83 -134.14
C ASN A 20 3.28 47.18 -134.02
N GLY A 21 3.37 47.83 -132.86
CA GLY A 21 2.70 49.10 -132.56
C GLY A 21 3.15 50.28 -133.40
N SER A 22 4.29 50.15 -134.09
CA SER A 22 4.81 51.12 -135.07
C SER A 22 4.31 50.88 -136.50
N GLY A 23 3.58 49.79 -136.74
CA GLY A 23 2.95 49.45 -138.02
C GLY A 23 3.78 48.57 -138.95
N ASP A 24 4.91 48.03 -138.51
CA ASP A 24 5.73 47.10 -139.31
C ASP A 24 5.14 45.68 -139.26
N LEU A 25 5.10 44.99 -140.41
CA LEU A 25 4.56 43.63 -140.51
C LEU A 25 5.52 42.63 -139.88
N LEU A 26 5.07 41.97 -138.81
CA LEU A 26 5.78 40.92 -138.10
C LEU A 26 5.58 39.53 -138.74
N GLY A 27 4.40 39.28 -139.31
CA GLY A 27 4.12 38.00 -139.97
C GLY A 27 2.76 37.97 -140.67
N SER A 28 2.61 37.09 -141.66
CA SER A 28 1.38 36.88 -142.44
C SER A 28 1.08 35.39 -142.55
N TYR A 29 -0.15 34.99 -142.25
CA TYR A 29 -0.56 33.60 -142.07
C TYR A 29 -1.92 33.33 -142.75
N ALA A 30 -2.01 32.25 -143.53
CA ALA A 30 -3.23 31.84 -144.23
C ALA A 30 -4.22 31.18 -143.26
N GLY A 31 -4.96 32.00 -142.52
CA GLY A 31 -6.10 31.61 -141.70
C GLY A 31 -5.80 30.98 -140.33
N THR A 32 -4.57 30.62 -139.95
CA THR A 32 -4.25 30.18 -138.56
C THR A 32 -2.83 30.57 -138.15
N ILE A 33 -2.66 31.08 -136.93
CA ILE A 33 -1.36 31.40 -136.33
C ILE A 33 -1.03 30.37 -135.24
N ASN A 34 0.07 29.63 -135.41
CA ASN A 34 0.56 28.62 -134.46
C ASN A 34 2.03 28.87 -134.06
N GLU A 35 2.47 30.12 -134.10
CA GLU A 35 3.83 30.51 -133.72
C GLU A 35 3.79 31.59 -132.63
N THR A 36 4.81 31.59 -131.78
CA THR A 36 4.96 32.59 -130.71
C THR A 36 5.53 33.88 -131.30
N ILE A 37 4.78 34.97 -131.21
CA ILE A 37 5.20 36.29 -131.67
C ILE A 37 5.52 37.15 -130.44
N VAL A 38 6.81 37.39 -130.20
CA VAL A 38 7.29 38.22 -129.09
C VAL A 38 7.44 39.67 -129.57
N SER A 39 6.82 40.60 -128.86
CA SER A 39 7.05 42.03 -129.04
C SER A 39 7.08 42.71 -127.69
N ASP A 40 8.01 43.66 -127.54
CA ASP A 40 8.14 44.47 -126.33
C ASP A 40 7.14 45.65 -126.28
N ASP A 41 6.18 45.70 -127.24
CA ASP A 41 5.21 46.78 -127.43
C ASP A 41 3.87 46.26 -128.02
N VAL A 42 2.88 47.14 -128.25
CA VAL A 42 1.52 46.80 -128.72
C VAL A 42 1.54 45.95 -130.00
N ILE A 43 0.81 44.83 -130.03
CA ILE A 43 0.63 44.01 -131.25
C ILE A 43 -0.74 44.30 -131.87
N VAL A 44 -0.77 44.56 -133.17
CA VAL A 44 -2.00 44.80 -133.95
C VAL A 44 -2.21 43.65 -134.94
N ILE A 45 -3.37 42.98 -134.86
CA ILE A 45 -3.72 41.89 -135.76
C ILE A 45 -4.79 42.36 -136.75
N GLN A 46 -4.53 42.18 -138.04
CA GLN A 46 -5.44 42.50 -139.13
C GLN A 46 -5.85 41.23 -139.87
N ILE A 47 -7.16 41.00 -140.02
CA ILE A 47 -7.71 39.88 -140.77
C ILE A 47 -8.36 40.42 -142.05
N ILE A 48 -8.00 39.83 -143.19
CA ILE A 48 -8.60 40.12 -144.48
C ILE A 48 -9.44 38.91 -144.89
N SER A 49 -10.74 39.11 -145.04
CA SER A 49 -11.70 38.05 -145.41
C SER A 49 -12.51 38.41 -146.66
N ASP A 50 -12.87 37.42 -147.45
CA ASP A 50 -13.58 37.56 -148.73
C ASP A 50 -15.09 37.84 -148.61
N GLY A 51 -15.56 38.10 -147.39
CA GLY A 51 -16.88 38.65 -147.12
C GLY A 51 -17.86 37.68 -146.45
N SER A 52 -17.44 36.46 -146.14
CA SER A 52 -18.27 35.44 -145.47
C SER A 52 -17.99 35.37 -143.96
N ILE A 53 -18.01 36.51 -143.27
CA ILE A 53 -17.77 36.56 -141.80
C ILE A 53 -19.10 36.46 -141.04
N ALA A 54 -19.98 35.49 -141.37
CA ALA A 54 -21.17 35.23 -140.55
C ALA A 54 -21.75 33.81 -140.68
N ALA A 55 -21.68 33.09 -139.55
CA ALA A 55 -22.47 31.97 -139.02
C ALA A 55 -23.45 31.19 -139.93
N ASP A 56 -23.30 29.85 -139.92
CA ASP A 56 -24.47 28.95 -139.91
C ASP A 56 -24.28 27.62 -139.11
N TYR A 57 -23.05 27.22 -138.71
CA TYR A 57 -22.82 26.08 -137.80
C TYR A 57 -21.60 26.21 -136.85
N GLY A 58 -21.45 27.35 -136.15
CA GLY A 58 -20.79 27.37 -134.83
C GLY A 58 -19.26 27.23 -134.73
N TYR A 59 -18.46 27.90 -135.57
CA TYR A 59 -17.07 28.21 -135.24
C TYR A 59 -16.80 29.72 -135.42
N GLY A 60 -16.59 30.43 -134.31
CA GLY A 60 -16.17 31.84 -134.28
C GLY A 60 -14.70 31.97 -133.84
N ILE A 61 -14.13 33.16 -134.02
CA ILE A 61 -12.72 33.47 -133.71
C ILE A 61 -12.51 33.37 -132.19
N THR A 62 -11.60 32.51 -131.74
CA THR A 62 -11.19 32.38 -130.32
C THR A 62 -9.70 32.64 -130.15
N TRP A 63 -9.32 33.41 -129.13
CA TRP A 63 -7.94 33.77 -128.78
C TRP A 63 -7.72 33.63 -127.27
N SER A 64 -6.48 33.36 -126.84
CA SER A 64 -6.08 33.33 -125.43
C SER A 64 -4.71 33.99 -125.23
N ILE A 65 -4.54 34.76 -124.14
CA ILE A 65 -3.33 35.52 -123.78
C ILE A 65 -2.89 35.11 -122.36
N ASN A 66 -1.59 34.91 -122.12
CA ASN A 66 -1.02 34.61 -120.80
C ASN A 66 0.32 35.36 -120.58
N CYS A 67 0.56 35.91 -119.38
CA CYS A 67 1.76 36.70 -119.00
C CYS A 67 2.41 36.16 -117.71
N ILE A 68 3.75 36.14 -117.56
CA ILE A 68 4.46 35.75 -116.31
C ILE A 68 5.66 36.69 -116.04
N GLY A 69 5.80 37.22 -114.80
CA GLY A 69 7.02 37.88 -114.28
C GLY A 69 6.88 38.45 -112.85
N ASN A 70 7.75 38.03 -111.92
CA ASN A 70 7.90 38.47 -110.50
C ASN A 70 9.02 39.51 -110.35
N ASP A 71 8.72 40.80 -110.12
CA ASP A 71 9.73 41.84 -109.83
C ASP A 71 9.09 43.10 -109.18
N PHE A 72 8.25 42.92 -108.15
CA PHE A 72 7.45 43.98 -107.51
C PHE A 72 7.52 43.90 -105.97
N GLY A 73 7.84 45.01 -105.29
CA GLY A 73 7.95 45.17 -103.83
C GLY A 73 8.47 46.56 -103.42
N CYS A 74 8.44 46.94 -102.14
CA CYS A 74 8.82 48.28 -101.69
C CYS A 74 10.32 48.58 -101.91
N THR A 75 10.65 49.58 -102.73
CA THR A 75 12.05 49.93 -103.06
C THR A 75 12.62 51.12 -102.29
N ASP A 76 11.90 51.66 -101.30
CA ASP A 76 12.34 52.82 -100.52
C ASP A 76 13.10 52.41 -99.25
N GLU A 77 14.40 52.74 -99.15
CA GLU A 77 15.28 52.35 -98.04
C GLU A 77 14.87 52.89 -96.67
N ILE A 78 13.99 53.90 -96.59
CA ILE A 78 13.46 54.42 -95.31
C ILE A 78 12.10 53.83 -94.91
N ALA A 79 11.52 52.96 -95.74
CA ALA A 79 10.29 52.23 -95.39
C ALA A 79 10.59 51.06 -94.44
N CYS A 80 9.66 50.78 -93.53
CA CYS A 80 9.76 49.71 -92.55
C CYS A 80 9.69 48.31 -93.17
N ASN A 81 9.16 48.19 -94.40
CA ASN A 81 9.06 46.96 -95.16
C ASN A 81 9.86 47.02 -96.48
N TYR A 82 10.94 47.79 -96.51
CA TYR A 82 11.87 47.85 -97.64
C TYR A 82 12.35 46.45 -98.06
N ASP A 83 12.19 46.13 -99.34
CA ASP A 83 12.67 44.90 -99.97
C ASP A 83 13.82 45.22 -100.94
N SER A 84 15.04 44.83 -100.55
CA SER A 84 16.24 45.08 -101.33
C SER A 84 16.33 44.28 -102.63
N ASP A 85 15.46 43.27 -102.83
CA ASP A 85 15.44 42.43 -104.03
C ASP A 85 14.40 42.89 -105.07
N ALA A 86 13.58 43.91 -104.77
CA ALA A 86 12.58 44.45 -105.69
C ALA A 86 13.18 45.50 -106.65
N SER A 87 12.88 45.36 -107.95
CA SER A 87 13.36 46.32 -108.98
C SER A 87 12.31 47.37 -109.37
N PHE A 88 11.04 47.15 -109.03
CA PHE A 88 9.94 48.08 -109.28
C PHE A 88 9.01 48.18 -108.06
N ASP A 89 8.75 49.41 -107.64
CA ASP A 89 7.83 49.70 -106.54
C ASP A 89 6.39 49.38 -106.95
N ASP A 90 5.71 48.57 -106.13
CA ASP A 90 4.29 48.23 -106.29
C ASP A 90 3.36 49.07 -105.41
N GLY A 91 3.92 50.05 -104.70
CA GLY A 91 3.20 50.94 -103.79
C GLY A 91 2.92 50.31 -102.43
N SER A 92 3.59 49.22 -102.07
CA SER A 92 3.43 48.54 -100.77
C SER A 92 4.28 49.15 -99.64
N CYS A 93 5.07 50.20 -99.88
CA CYS A 93 5.91 50.81 -98.85
C CYS A 93 5.11 51.32 -97.64
N GLU A 94 5.44 50.81 -96.45
CA GLU A 94 4.94 51.25 -95.16
C GLU A 94 6.03 52.02 -94.41
N PHE A 95 5.71 53.23 -93.96
CA PHE A 95 6.65 54.09 -93.21
C PHE A 95 6.21 54.20 -91.75
N ALA A 96 7.16 54.41 -90.85
CA ALA A 96 6.87 54.71 -89.45
C ALA A 96 6.12 56.04 -89.34
N GLU A 97 5.22 56.13 -88.36
CA GLU A 97 4.52 57.39 -88.05
C GLU A 97 5.53 58.45 -87.55
N GLU A 98 5.27 59.73 -87.83
CA GLU A 98 6.16 60.85 -87.49
C GLU A 98 6.46 60.87 -85.98
N GLY A 99 7.73 60.72 -85.59
CA GLY A 99 8.18 60.69 -84.19
C GLY A 99 8.50 59.29 -83.63
N TYR A 100 8.23 58.22 -84.39
CA TYR A 100 8.47 56.83 -84.00
C TYR A 100 9.43 56.11 -84.95
N ASP A 101 10.09 55.06 -84.47
CA ASP A 101 10.81 54.10 -85.31
C ASP A 101 9.88 52.99 -85.83
N CYS A 102 10.38 52.14 -86.74
CA CYS A 102 9.61 51.06 -87.35
C CYS A 102 9.16 49.95 -86.39
N ASN A 103 9.65 49.94 -85.15
CA ASN A 103 9.23 49.03 -84.09
C ASN A 103 8.24 49.68 -83.11
N GLY A 104 7.86 50.95 -83.35
CA GLY A 104 6.94 51.70 -82.51
C GLY A 104 7.59 52.40 -81.31
N ASN A 105 8.91 52.58 -81.28
CA ASN A 105 9.59 53.29 -80.19
C ASN A 105 9.70 54.79 -80.49
N CYS A 106 9.54 55.62 -79.46
CA CYS A 106 9.69 57.07 -79.55
C CYS A 106 11.13 57.50 -79.89
N LEU A 107 11.29 58.35 -80.91
CA LEU A 107 12.59 58.91 -81.30
C LEU A 107 12.92 60.22 -80.56
N GLU A 108 11.89 60.98 -80.17
CA GLU A 108 11.99 62.18 -79.32
C GLU A 108 10.82 62.19 -78.32
N THR A 109 11.04 62.65 -77.09
CA THR A 109 9.99 62.69 -76.04
C THR A 109 9.75 64.12 -75.57
N PHE A 110 8.50 64.44 -75.23
CA PHE A 110 8.09 65.75 -74.71
C PHE A 110 7.90 65.70 -73.20
N THR A 111 8.48 66.65 -72.46
CA THR A 111 8.44 66.68 -71.00
C THR A 111 7.26 67.52 -70.49
N ILE A 112 6.42 66.93 -69.64
CA ILE A 112 5.36 67.61 -68.89
C ILE A 112 5.86 67.77 -67.46
N VAL A 113 6.01 69.02 -67.01
CA VAL A 113 6.43 69.35 -65.64
C VAL A 113 5.20 69.68 -64.81
N VAL A 114 5.00 68.94 -63.73
CA VAL A 114 4.00 69.27 -62.70
C VAL A 114 4.65 70.18 -61.67
N GLU A 115 4.03 71.32 -61.35
CA GLU A 115 4.53 72.21 -60.28
C GLU A 115 3.98 71.77 -58.92
N CYS A 116 4.87 71.43 -57.98
CA CYS A 116 4.51 71.16 -56.58
C CYS A 116 4.82 72.37 -55.69
N LEU A 117 3.90 72.66 -54.77
CA LEU A 117 4.06 73.67 -53.74
C LEU A 117 4.17 72.94 -52.40
N CYS A 118 5.40 72.63 -51.96
CA CYS A 118 5.66 72.03 -50.66
C CYS A 118 5.82 73.11 -49.58
N LEU A 119 5.60 72.73 -48.31
CA LEU A 119 5.78 73.59 -47.15
C LEU A 119 7.28 73.81 -46.85
N GLU A 120 7.62 74.77 -45.97
CA GLU A 120 9.03 75.14 -45.69
C GLU A 120 9.89 73.97 -45.14
N ASN A 121 9.23 72.90 -44.67
CA ASN A 121 9.81 71.78 -43.93
C ASN A 121 9.85 70.46 -44.72
N GLU A 122 9.52 70.51 -46.01
CA GLU A 122 9.48 69.36 -46.90
C GLU A 122 10.50 69.53 -48.04
N ASN A 123 11.12 68.44 -48.44
CA ASN A 123 11.89 68.34 -49.67
C ASN A 123 10.97 67.99 -50.84
N VAL A 124 11.11 68.72 -51.94
CA VAL A 124 10.47 68.34 -53.21
C VAL A 124 11.24 67.19 -53.82
N VAL A 125 10.61 66.03 -53.94
CA VAL A 125 11.16 64.88 -54.64
C VAL A 125 10.53 64.78 -56.02
N PHE A 126 11.37 64.71 -57.03
CA PHE A 126 10.95 64.59 -58.42
C PHE A 126 11.08 63.15 -58.87
N THR A 127 10.02 62.64 -59.48
CA THR A 127 9.97 61.33 -60.13
C THR A 127 9.68 61.52 -61.60
N THR A 128 10.31 60.69 -62.44
CA THR A 128 10.10 60.76 -63.88
C THR A 128 9.57 59.43 -64.40
N GLU A 129 8.46 59.49 -65.12
CA GLU A 129 7.88 58.32 -65.77
C GLU A 129 7.73 58.56 -67.27
N LEU A 130 8.18 57.59 -68.07
CA LEU A 130 8.09 57.63 -69.53
C LEU A 130 6.89 56.80 -69.99
N ASP A 131 5.87 57.46 -70.53
CA ASP A 131 4.81 56.77 -71.26
C ASP A 131 5.24 56.55 -72.72
N GLN A 132 5.58 55.31 -73.05
CA GLN A 132 6.01 54.92 -74.39
C GLN A 132 4.88 54.97 -75.43
N SER A 133 3.61 54.99 -75.00
CA SER A 133 2.48 55.04 -75.93
C SER A 133 2.20 56.46 -76.45
N THR A 134 2.47 57.47 -75.62
CA THR A 134 2.24 58.89 -75.94
C THR A 134 3.53 59.68 -76.16
N CYS A 135 4.70 59.04 -75.97
CA CYS A 135 6.03 59.67 -76.03
C CYS A 135 6.17 60.88 -75.10
N THR A 136 5.48 60.87 -73.96
CA THR A 136 5.60 61.91 -72.94
C THR A 136 6.41 61.41 -71.76
N THR A 137 7.33 62.26 -71.29
CA THR A 137 7.95 62.11 -69.97
C THR A 137 7.22 63.03 -69.00
N THR A 138 6.63 62.47 -67.95
CA THR A 138 6.02 63.28 -66.90
C THR A 138 7.03 63.40 -65.77
N GLU A 139 7.48 64.62 -65.48
CA GLU A 139 8.17 64.94 -64.22
C GLU A 139 7.08 65.28 -63.22
N ASP A 140 6.73 64.29 -62.40
CA ASP A 140 5.82 64.44 -61.28
C ASP A 140 6.64 64.71 -60.02
N CYS A 141 6.04 65.37 -59.04
CA CYS A 141 6.70 65.64 -57.78
C CYS A 141 5.78 65.35 -56.61
N TYR A 142 6.38 64.99 -55.48
CA TYR A 142 5.69 64.93 -54.21
C TYR A 142 6.61 65.48 -53.13
N CYS A 143 6.01 65.84 -52.00
CA CYS A 143 6.73 66.39 -50.86
C CYS A 143 7.12 65.23 -49.93
N GLU A 144 8.39 65.13 -49.58
CA GLU A 144 8.89 64.25 -48.51
C GLU A 144 9.36 65.11 -47.35
N CYS A 145 9.07 64.71 -46.12
CA CYS A 145 9.51 65.41 -44.93
C CYS A 145 11.05 65.46 -44.83
N ILE A 146 11.58 66.59 -44.34
CA ILE A 146 13.04 66.73 -44.11
C ILE A 146 13.49 65.86 -42.94
N ASN A 147 12.64 65.70 -41.92
CA ASN A 147 12.78 64.72 -40.84
C ASN A 147 11.41 64.06 -40.61
N ASP A 148 11.39 62.75 -40.79
CA ASP A 148 10.29 61.82 -40.53
C ASP A 148 10.99 60.57 -39.96
N LEU A 149 11.09 60.53 -38.64
CA LEU A 149 11.91 59.56 -37.93
C LEU A 149 11.30 58.15 -37.97
N ASP A 150 9.97 58.05 -37.98
CA ASP A 150 9.24 56.79 -37.87
C ASP A 150 8.70 56.28 -39.23
N GLY A 151 8.70 57.12 -40.26
CA GLY A 151 8.39 56.80 -41.65
C GLY A 151 6.90 56.77 -41.97
N ASP A 152 6.06 57.43 -41.18
CA ASP A 152 4.60 57.44 -41.34
C ASP A 152 4.09 58.47 -42.37
N GLY A 153 4.96 59.40 -42.80
CA GLY A 153 4.68 60.43 -43.78
C GLY A 153 4.19 61.77 -43.20
N ILE A 154 4.24 61.95 -41.89
CA ILE A 154 4.08 63.23 -41.18
C ILE A 154 5.48 63.70 -40.75
N CYS A 155 5.71 65.02 -40.74
CA CYS A 155 7.03 65.55 -40.37
C CYS A 155 7.13 65.68 -38.84
N ASP A 156 8.27 65.34 -38.23
CA ASP A 156 8.49 65.32 -36.76
C ASP A 156 8.05 66.61 -36.02
N GLU A 157 8.05 67.76 -36.70
CA GLU A 157 7.66 69.06 -36.10
C GLU A 157 6.17 69.38 -36.19
N ASP A 158 5.46 68.64 -37.04
CA ASP A 158 4.01 68.70 -37.24
C ASP A 158 3.27 67.56 -36.51
N GLU A 159 4.01 66.57 -35.99
CA GLU A 159 3.48 65.51 -35.11
C GLU A 159 2.85 66.10 -33.84
N VAL A 160 1.73 65.51 -33.46
CA VAL A 160 0.99 65.79 -32.23
C VAL A 160 1.17 64.61 -31.28
N GLY A 161 2.25 64.64 -30.50
CA GLY A 161 2.49 63.64 -29.45
C GLY A 161 1.44 63.66 -28.35
N ALA A 162 0.68 62.57 -28.22
CA ALA A 162 -0.18 62.26 -27.08
C ALA A 162 -0.57 60.77 -27.10
N CYS A 163 -1.47 60.31 -26.24
CA CYS A 163 -1.91 58.92 -26.27
C CYS A 163 -2.71 58.58 -27.54
N THR A 164 -2.23 57.61 -28.33
CA THR A 164 -2.89 57.14 -29.57
C THR A 164 -3.75 55.89 -29.37
N ASP A 165 -3.73 55.24 -28.20
CA ASP A 165 -4.54 54.05 -27.91
C ASP A 165 -6.01 54.42 -27.64
N PRO A 166 -6.97 54.01 -28.50
CA PRO A 166 -8.40 54.33 -28.32
C PRO A 166 -9.05 53.76 -27.07
N LEU A 167 -8.39 52.83 -26.38
CA LEU A 167 -8.86 52.22 -25.13
C LEU A 167 -8.35 52.96 -23.88
N ALA A 168 -7.37 53.86 -24.01
CA ALA A 168 -6.87 54.66 -22.91
C ALA A 168 -7.83 55.79 -22.54
N TYR A 169 -7.81 56.19 -21.26
CA TYR A 169 -8.67 57.24 -20.72
C TYR A 169 -8.39 58.63 -21.31
N ASN A 170 -7.12 58.91 -21.61
CA ASN A 170 -6.64 60.15 -22.20
C ASN A 170 -6.31 60.01 -23.70
N TYR A 171 -6.95 59.06 -24.40
CA TYR A 171 -6.87 58.94 -25.85
C TYR A 171 -7.14 60.29 -26.52
N ASP A 172 -6.23 60.72 -27.39
CA ASP A 172 -6.43 61.88 -28.25
C ASP A 172 -6.58 61.42 -29.70
N SER A 173 -7.76 61.69 -30.27
CA SER A 173 -8.05 61.38 -31.68
C SER A 173 -7.26 62.23 -32.67
N LEU A 174 -6.56 63.27 -32.20
CA LEU A 174 -5.71 64.13 -33.02
C LEU A 174 -4.23 63.76 -32.92
N ALA A 175 -3.86 62.82 -32.05
CA ALA A 175 -2.48 62.35 -31.95
C ALA A 175 -2.16 61.35 -33.07
N ASP A 176 -1.00 61.54 -33.67
CA ASP A 176 -0.38 60.68 -34.67
C ASP A 176 0.84 59.95 -34.10
N GLU A 177 1.52 60.53 -33.11
CA GLU A 177 2.62 59.91 -32.36
C GLU A 177 2.22 59.59 -30.91
N ASP A 178 2.52 58.36 -30.43
CA ASP A 178 2.34 57.99 -29.01
C ASP A 178 3.50 58.49 -28.14
N ASP A 179 3.22 59.47 -27.28
CA ASP A 179 4.22 60.02 -26.34
C ASP A 179 4.40 59.16 -25.07
N GLY A 180 3.70 58.02 -24.97
CA GLY A 180 3.71 57.13 -23.82
C GLY A 180 2.91 57.67 -22.63
N SER A 181 2.07 58.70 -22.83
CA SER A 181 1.23 59.29 -21.78
C SER A 181 -0.08 58.54 -21.55
N CYS A 182 -0.36 57.45 -22.26
CA CYS A 182 -1.60 56.68 -22.10
C CYS A 182 -1.87 56.28 -20.64
N LEU A 183 -3.07 56.58 -20.16
CA LEU A 183 -3.57 56.27 -18.83
C LEU A 183 -4.70 55.27 -18.93
N TYR A 184 -4.57 54.14 -18.25
CA TYR A 184 -5.59 53.10 -18.26
C TYR A 184 -6.39 53.09 -16.96
N LEU A 185 -7.68 52.80 -17.10
CA LEU A 185 -8.61 52.62 -15.99
C LEU A 185 -8.58 51.16 -15.53
N GLY A 186 -8.56 50.95 -14.23
CA GLY A 186 -8.64 49.62 -13.61
C GLY A 186 -8.33 49.70 -12.13
N CYS A 187 -8.27 48.56 -11.44
CA CYS A 187 -7.98 48.58 -10.01
C CYS A 187 -6.48 48.76 -9.74
N ILE A 188 -6.10 49.87 -9.09
CA ILE A 188 -4.69 50.18 -8.77
C ILE A 188 -4.26 49.74 -7.36
N GLU A 189 -5.20 49.24 -6.55
CA GLU A 189 -4.91 48.81 -5.19
C GLU A 189 -4.28 47.41 -5.20
N ILE A 190 -3.00 47.31 -4.84
CA ILE A 190 -2.22 46.06 -4.88
C ILE A 190 -2.77 44.93 -4.00
N THR A 191 -3.68 45.26 -3.07
CA THR A 191 -4.33 44.31 -2.17
C THR A 191 -5.68 43.81 -2.68
N ALA A 192 -6.18 44.35 -3.80
CA ALA A 192 -7.42 43.92 -4.40
C ALA A 192 -7.23 42.65 -5.27
N CYS A 193 -8.29 41.84 -5.33
CA CYS A 193 -8.35 40.58 -6.05
C CYS A 193 -8.29 40.72 -7.57
N ASN A 194 -8.72 41.87 -8.08
CA ASN A 194 -8.65 42.24 -9.49
C ASN A 194 -7.65 43.38 -9.72
N TYR A 195 -6.59 43.47 -8.90
CA TYR A 195 -5.50 44.42 -9.11
C TYR A 195 -4.96 44.30 -10.55
N ASP A 196 -4.96 45.42 -11.26
CA ASP A 196 -4.50 45.54 -12.63
C ASP A 196 -3.19 46.32 -12.66
N LEU A 197 -2.09 45.61 -12.95
CA LEU A 197 -0.75 46.20 -13.04
C LEU A 197 -0.63 47.21 -14.19
N SER A 198 -1.53 47.18 -15.17
CA SER A 198 -1.54 48.13 -16.29
C SER A 198 -2.38 49.37 -16.05
N ALA A 199 -3.13 49.42 -14.95
CA ALA A 199 -3.98 50.57 -14.62
C ALA A 199 -3.19 51.70 -13.95
N ASP A 200 -3.41 52.92 -14.41
CA ASP A 200 -2.83 54.15 -13.86
C ASP A 200 -3.83 54.91 -12.98
N ILE A 201 -5.12 54.68 -13.21
CA ILE A 201 -6.22 55.39 -12.56
C ILE A 201 -7.23 54.37 -12.02
N ASP A 202 -7.53 54.47 -10.73
CA ASP A 202 -8.60 53.68 -10.11
C ASP A 202 -9.96 54.03 -10.73
N ASP A 203 -10.63 53.03 -11.27
CA ASP A 203 -12.00 53.15 -11.79
C ASP A 203 -13.06 52.73 -10.76
N GLY A 204 -12.64 52.37 -9.55
CA GLY A 204 -13.50 51.91 -8.47
C GLY A 204 -13.99 50.47 -8.65
N SER A 205 -13.40 49.71 -9.58
CA SER A 205 -13.70 48.29 -9.79
C SER A 205 -13.02 47.37 -8.78
N CYS A 206 -12.16 47.88 -7.89
CA CYS A 206 -11.43 47.06 -6.91
C CYS A 206 -12.36 46.17 -6.08
N VAL A 207 -12.13 44.86 -6.19
CA VAL A 207 -12.77 43.81 -5.41
C VAL A 207 -11.78 43.37 -4.33
N PHE A 208 -12.21 43.39 -3.08
CA PHE A 208 -11.42 42.89 -1.96
C PHE A 208 -12.00 41.57 -1.47
N PRO A 209 -11.22 40.75 -0.74
CA PRO A 209 -11.76 39.59 -0.04
C PRO A 209 -12.94 39.97 0.85
N ASP A 210 -13.91 39.07 1.00
CA ASP A 210 -15.12 39.30 1.80
C ASP A 210 -14.78 39.62 3.27
N GLU A 211 -13.69 39.03 3.78
CA GLU A 211 -13.21 39.19 5.15
C GLU A 211 -11.68 39.29 5.18
N THR A 212 -11.12 39.93 6.20
CA THR A 212 -9.65 40.20 6.26
C THR A 212 -8.78 38.96 6.48
N TYR A 213 -9.39 37.84 6.86
CA TYR A 213 -8.73 36.55 7.06
C TYR A 213 -8.90 35.60 5.86
N LEU A 214 -9.60 36.04 4.81
CA LEU A 214 -9.75 35.31 3.56
C LEU A 214 -8.89 35.94 2.46
N ASP A 215 -8.42 35.11 1.55
CA ASP A 215 -7.84 35.54 0.29
C ASP A 215 -8.92 35.78 -0.78
N CYS A 216 -8.48 36.01 -2.00
CA CYS A 216 -9.34 36.35 -3.11
C CYS A 216 -10.13 35.19 -3.71
N ASP A 217 -9.72 33.95 -3.43
CA ASP A 217 -10.45 32.75 -3.81
C ASP A 217 -11.43 32.31 -2.71
N GLY A 218 -11.41 33.01 -1.56
CA GLY A 218 -12.22 32.70 -0.39
C GLY A 218 -11.59 31.66 0.53
N ASP A 219 -10.30 31.38 0.35
CA ASP A 219 -9.53 30.48 1.19
C ASP A 219 -8.92 31.25 2.37
N CYS A 220 -8.65 30.56 3.47
CA CYS A 220 -8.07 31.18 4.66
C CYS A 220 -6.61 31.61 4.41
N ILE A 221 -6.27 32.85 4.79
CA ILE A 221 -4.88 33.34 4.76
C ILE A 221 -4.03 32.57 5.77
N ASN A 222 -4.61 32.30 6.94
CA ASN A 222 -4.02 31.50 8.00
C ASN A 222 -4.97 30.32 8.30
N ASP A 223 -4.47 29.13 8.03
CA ASP A 223 -5.12 27.86 8.34
C ASP A 223 -4.00 26.89 8.73
N LEU A 224 -3.70 26.84 10.03
CA LEU A 224 -2.54 26.14 10.56
C LEU A 224 -2.72 24.62 10.49
N ASP A 225 -3.93 24.11 10.67
CA ASP A 225 -4.24 22.69 10.75
C ASP A 225 -4.85 22.12 9.45
N SER A 226 -5.17 22.99 8.49
CA SER A 226 -5.70 22.69 7.16
C SER A 226 -7.10 22.07 7.17
N ASP A 227 -7.94 22.43 8.15
CA ASP A 227 -9.33 21.97 8.26
C ASP A 227 -10.36 22.86 7.52
N ALA A 228 -9.88 23.94 6.87
CA ALA A 228 -10.65 24.97 6.16
C ALA A 228 -11.49 25.90 7.06
N ILE A 229 -11.19 25.94 8.35
CA ILE A 229 -11.65 26.96 9.29
C ILE A 229 -10.45 27.86 9.58
N CYS A 230 -10.58 29.15 9.30
CA CYS A 230 -9.44 30.05 9.46
C CYS A 230 -9.06 30.17 10.94
N ASP A 231 -7.76 30.32 11.24
CA ASP A 231 -7.24 30.44 12.61
C ASP A 231 -8.00 31.52 13.43
N GLU A 232 -8.42 32.62 12.79
CA GLU A 232 -9.19 33.70 13.43
C GLU A 232 -10.62 33.31 13.84
N LEU A 233 -11.17 32.25 13.25
CA LEU A 233 -12.50 31.72 13.50
C LEU A 233 -12.49 30.43 14.33
N GLU A 234 -11.31 29.92 14.68
CA GLU A 234 -11.20 28.74 15.51
C GLU A 234 -11.82 28.93 16.89
N ILE A 235 -12.61 27.95 17.31
CA ILE A 235 -13.14 27.86 18.66
C ILE A 235 -12.34 26.79 19.40
N PHE A 236 -11.47 27.25 20.30
CA PHE A 236 -10.68 26.39 21.16
C PHE A 236 -11.54 25.65 22.18
N GLY A 237 -11.32 24.35 22.31
CA GLY A 237 -11.90 23.53 23.37
C GLY A 237 -11.75 22.04 23.07
N CYS A 238 -12.44 21.20 23.85
CA CYS A 238 -12.39 19.76 23.63
C CYS A 238 -13.19 19.35 22.38
N THR A 239 -12.50 18.70 21.45
CA THR A 239 -13.02 18.18 20.17
C THR A 239 -13.27 16.68 20.19
N ASP A 240 -12.77 15.96 21.21
CA ASP A 240 -13.01 14.52 21.34
C ASP A 240 -14.44 14.22 21.78
N PRO A 241 -15.28 13.56 20.96
CA PRO A 241 -16.66 13.21 21.32
C PRO A 241 -16.80 12.26 22.52
N GLN A 242 -15.70 11.61 22.96
CA GLN A 242 -15.70 10.73 24.14
C GLN A 242 -15.38 11.45 25.44
N ALA A 243 -14.96 12.72 25.39
CA ALA A 243 -14.70 13.50 26.59
C ALA A 243 -16.01 14.04 27.20
N ASP A 244 -16.04 14.17 28.53
CA ASP A 244 -17.20 14.65 29.28
C ASP A 244 -17.50 16.14 29.06
N ASN A 245 -16.48 16.91 28.67
CA ASN A 245 -16.62 18.32 28.31
C ASN A 245 -16.52 18.55 26.79
N PHE A 246 -16.79 17.53 25.98
CA PHE A 246 -16.89 17.66 24.53
C PHE A 246 -17.79 18.85 24.15
N ASN A 247 -17.28 19.71 23.29
CA ASN A 247 -18.02 20.84 22.76
C ASN A 247 -18.12 20.73 21.25
N LEU A 248 -19.34 20.56 20.74
CA LEU A 248 -19.60 20.43 19.31
C LEU A 248 -19.21 21.69 18.50
N GLU A 249 -19.17 22.85 19.15
CA GLU A 249 -18.78 24.11 18.51
C GLU A 249 -17.27 24.30 18.50
N SER A 250 -16.49 23.50 19.24
CA SER A 250 -15.03 23.58 19.21
C SER A 250 -14.53 23.06 17.88
N THR A 251 -13.69 23.84 17.21
CA THR A 251 -13.08 23.48 15.93
C THR A 251 -11.62 23.09 16.11
N GLN A 252 -10.96 23.54 17.19
CA GLN A 252 -9.56 23.26 17.48
C GLN A 252 -9.40 22.70 18.90
N GLU A 253 -8.72 21.56 18.99
CA GLU A 253 -8.36 20.93 20.27
C GLU A 253 -7.35 21.80 21.03
N ASP A 254 -7.68 22.17 22.26
CA ASP A 254 -6.82 22.98 23.14
C ASP A 254 -6.22 22.19 24.33
N GLY A 255 -6.50 20.88 24.39
CA GLY A 255 -6.08 20.01 25.49
C GLY A 255 -6.94 20.16 26.73
N SER A 256 -8.10 20.81 26.65
CA SER A 256 -9.05 20.93 27.77
C SER A 256 -9.90 19.69 27.99
N CYS A 257 -9.83 18.65 27.16
CA CYS A 257 -10.65 17.44 27.32
C CYS A 257 -10.57 16.82 28.73
N PHE A 258 -11.72 16.60 29.34
CA PHE A 258 -11.87 15.91 30.63
C PHE A 258 -12.49 14.54 30.40
N TYR A 259 -11.88 13.54 31.01
CA TYR A 259 -12.41 12.19 31.11
C TYR A 259 -12.55 11.88 32.60
N LEU A 260 -13.80 11.81 33.04
CA LEU A 260 -14.21 11.55 34.40
C LEU A 260 -14.05 10.07 34.72
N GLY A 261 -13.43 9.79 35.85
CA GLY A 261 -13.29 8.44 36.38
C GLY A 261 -12.32 8.44 37.55
N CYS A 262 -12.09 7.28 38.15
CA CYS A 262 -11.15 7.19 39.26
C CYS A 262 -9.71 7.32 38.76
N THR A 263 -9.00 8.37 39.19
CA THR A 263 -7.59 8.61 38.81
C THR A 263 -6.57 8.03 39.78
N ASP A 264 -7.00 7.38 40.87
CA ASP A 264 -6.11 6.78 41.85
C ASP A 264 -5.73 5.35 41.44
N GLU A 265 -4.45 5.13 41.09
CA GLU A 265 -3.91 3.82 40.69
C GLU A 265 -4.08 2.72 41.76
N THR A 266 -4.35 3.10 43.02
CA THR A 266 -4.57 2.14 44.12
C THR A 266 -6.03 1.74 44.31
N ALA A 267 -6.96 2.38 43.59
CA ALA A 267 -8.38 2.07 43.66
C ALA A 267 -8.76 0.88 42.76
N CYS A 268 -9.81 0.16 43.16
CA CYS A 268 -10.31 -1.03 42.48
C CYS A 268 -10.96 -0.76 41.12
N ASN A 269 -11.45 0.44 40.92
CA ASN A 269 -12.02 0.91 39.66
C ASN A 269 -11.19 2.02 39.03
N TYR A 270 -9.86 2.01 39.26
CA TYR A 270 -8.94 2.90 38.57
C TYR A 270 -9.17 2.86 37.06
N ASP A 271 -9.36 4.04 36.46
CA ASP A 271 -9.49 4.21 35.02
C ASP A 271 -8.25 4.92 34.48
N SER A 272 -7.44 4.20 33.71
CA SER A 272 -6.23 4.73 33.10
C SER A 272 -6.48 5.82 32.04
N ASN A 273 -7.71 5.97 31.56
CA ASN A 273 -8.09 7.02 30.62
C ASN A 273 -8.63 8.27 31.31
N ALA A 274 -8.97 8.18 32.60
CA ALA A 274 -9.45 9.32 33.36
C ALA A 274 -8.31 10.30 33.66
N ASN A 275 -8.57 11.60 33.45
CA ASN A 275 -7.64 12.68 33.81
C ASN A 275 -8.23 13.63 34.87
N VAL A 276 -9.49 13.43 35.25
CA VAL A 276 -10.17 14.16 36.31
C VAL A 276 -10.90 13.16 37.20
N ASP A 277 -10.59 13.19 38.50
CA ASP A 277 -11.29 12.35 39.48
C ASP A 277 -12.75 12.80 39.62
N ASP A 278 -13.68 11.88 39.40
CA ASP A 278 -15.11 12.10 39.56
C ASP A 278 -15.63 11.69 40.94
N GLY A 279 -14.73 11.22 41.81
CA GLY A 279 -15.05 10.72 43.14
C GLY A 279 -15.68 9.33 43.13
N SER A 280 -15.61 8.60 42.01
CA SER A 280 -16.08 7.22 41.91
C SER A 280 -15.11 6.18 42.49
N CYS A 281 -13.91 6.58 42.92
CA CYS A 281 -12.90 5.65 43.45
C CYS A 281 -13.45 4.75 44.57
N THR A 282 -13.28 3.44 44.39
CA THR A 282 -13.64 2.38 45.32
C THR A 282 -12.37 1.67 45.76
N TYR A 283 -12.30 1.34 47.04
CA TYR A 283 -11.15 0.67 47.64
C TYR A 283 -11.62 -0.62 48.32
N PRO A 284 -10.71 -1.58 48.59
CA PRO A 284 -11.05 -2.73 49.39
C PRO A 284 -11.65 -2.29 50.73
N TYR A 285 -12.67 -3.00 51.20
CA TYR A 285 -13.38 -2.65 52.43
C TYR A 285 -12.45 -2.68 53.65
N GLU A 286 -11.46 -3.57 53.64
CA GLU A 286 -10.46 -3.75 54.69
C GLU A 286 -9.06 -3.87 54.08
N THR A 287 -8.03 -3.56 54.87
CA THR A 287 -6.63 -3.51 54.37
C THR A 287 -6.03 -4.88 54.06
N TYR A 288 -6.65 -5.96 54.53
CA TYR A 288 -6.23 -7.35 54.29
C TYR A 288 -6.96 -7.99 53.11
N LEU A 289 -7.90 -7.27 52.48
CA LEU A 289 -8.59 -7.69 51.26
C LEU A 289 -8.06 -6.93 50.06
N ASN A 290 -8.07 -7.57 48.90
CA ASN A 290 -7.85 -6.91 47.62
C ASN A 290 -9.20 -6.53 46.97
N CYS A 291 -9.14 -6.05 45.73
CA CYS A 291 -10.29 -5.52 45.00
C CYS A 291 -11.32 -6.55 44.52
N ASP A 292 -10.97 -7.84 44.53
CA ASP A 292 -11.92 -8.92 44.24
C ASP A 292 -12.52 -9.54 45.51
N TRP A 293 -12.26 -8.91 46.66
CA TRP A 293 -12.70 -9.35 47.99
C TRP A 293 -12.05 -10.65 48.45
N THR A 294 -10.89 -11.03 47.88
CA THR A 294 -10.04 -12.10 48.40
C THR A 294 -8.93 -11.55 49.28
N CYS A 295 -8.38 -12.43 50.11
CA CYS A 295 -7.30 -12.11 51.02
C CYS A 295 -6.02 -11.75 50.27
N ILE A 296 -5.30 -10.75 50.78
CA ILE A 296 -3.96 -10.42 50.30
C ILE A 296 -2.96 -11.50 50.75
N ASN A 297 -3.12 -11.96 51.99
CA ASN A 297 -2.39 -13.08 52.57
C ASN A 297 -3.41 -14.10 53.07
N ASP A 298 -3.30 -15.31 52.52
CA ASP A 298 -4.07 -16.51 52.86
C ASP A 298 -3.11 -17.67 52.59
N THR A 299 -2.36 -18.03 53.61
CA THR A 299 -1.19 -18.91 53.49
C THR A 299 -1.61 -20.36 53.24
N ASP A 300 -2.73 -20.79 53.81
CA ASP A 300 -3.22 -22.16 53.74
C ASP A 300 -4.35 -22.36 52.71
N GLY A 301 -4.98 -21.27 52.26
CA GLY A 301 -5.99 -21.24 51.20
C GLY A 301 -7.39 -21.62 51.67
N ASP A 302 -7.70 -21.53 52.97
CA ASP A 302 -8.99 -21.92 53.55
C ASP A 302 -10.08 -20.84 53.38
N GLY A 303 -9.69 -19.63 52.97
CA GLY A 303 -10.56 -18.49 52.72
C GLY A 303 -10.73 -17.54 53.92
N VAL A 304 -10.02 -17.79 55.03
CA VAL A 304 -9.81 -16.85 56.13
C VAL A 304 -8.44 -16.20 55.91
N CYS A 305 -8.38 -14.86 55.96
CA CYS A 305 -7.10 -14.19 55.76
C CYS A 305 -6.19 -14.40 56.98
N ASP A 306 -4.87 -14.48 56.79
CA ASP A 306 -3.87 -14.68 57.87
C ASP A 306 -4.10 -13.73 59.06
N GLU A 307 -4.48 -12.47 58.82
CA GLU A 307 -4.73 -11.48 59.88
C GLU A 307 -6.00 -11.75 60.71
N GLN A 308 -6.89 -12.61 60.22
CA GLN A 308 -8.15 -13.03 60.84
C GLN A 308 -8.11 -14.47 61.34
N GLU A 309 -6.99 -15.18 61.16
CA GLU A 309 -6.86 -16.54 61.62
C GLU A 309 -6.94 -16.65 63.14
N ILE A 310 -7.65 -17.68 63.59
CA ILE A 310 -7.74 -18.05 65.00
C ILE A 310 -6.97 -19.35 65.16
N ALA A 311 -5.80 -19.28 65.78
CA ALA A 311 -4.97 -20.44 66.07
C ALA A 311 -5.63 -21.35 67.12
N GLY A 312 -5.70 -22.64 66.84
CA GLY A 312 -6.18 -23.68 67.75
C GLY A 312 -6.31 -25.01 67.02
N CYS A 313 -6.69 -26.07 67.73
CA CYS A 313 -6.85 -27.37 67.07
C CYS A 313 -8.06 -27.38 66.13
N THR A 314 -7.83 -27.64 64.85
CA THR A 314 -8.86 -27.62 63.79
C THR A 314 -9.51 -28.98 63.53
N GLU A 315 -8.93 -30.07 64.05
CA GLU A 315 -9.43 -31.42 63.87
C GLU A 315 -10.56 -31.76 64.86
N ASP A 316 -11.73 -32.12 64.34
CA ASP A 316 -12.93 -32.45 65.13
C ASP A 316 -12.81 -33.71 66.01
N THR A 317 -11.78 -34.53 65.77
CA THR A 317 -11.46 -35.73 66.56
C THR A 317 -10.55 -35.47 67.76
N ALA A 318 -9.99 -34.27 67.89
CA ALA A 318 -9.12 -33.92 69.00
C ALA A 318 -9.90 -33.49 70.25
N CYS A 319 -9.36 -33.79 71.43
CA CYS A 319 -9.96 -33.46 72.72
C CYS A 319 -10.00 -31.97 73.03
N ASN A 320 -9.14 -31.19 72.39
CA ASN A 320 -9.09 -29.73 72.48
C ASN A 320 -9.50 -29.05 71.17
N TYR A 321 -10.29 -29.72 70.32
CA TYR A 321 -10.89 -29.12 69.14
C TYR A 321 -11.58 -27.78 69.46
N ASP A 322 -11.24 -26.72 68.73
CA ASP A 322 -11.91 -25.42 68.82
C ASP A 322 -12.70 -25.17 67.52
N PRO A 323 -14.04 -25.12 67.55
CA PRO A 323 -14.84 -24.85 66.37
C PRO A 323 -14.69 -23.41 65.81
N ASN A 324 -13.98 -22.53 66.52
CA ASN A 324 -13.63 -21.21 66.02
C ASN A 324 -12.20 -21.15 65.48
N ALA A 325 -11.39 -22.19 65.64
CA ALA A 325 -10.06 -22.22 65.06
C ALA A 325 -10.17 -22.28 63.53
N THR A 326 -9.35 -21.47 62.87
CA THR A 326 -9.24 -21.41 61.41
C THR A 326 -7.80 -21.65 60.96
N GLU A 327 -6.86 -21.89 61.89
CA GLU A 327 -5.49 -22.29 61.60
C GLU A 327 -5.05 -23.27 62.69
N ASP A 328 -4.44 -24.37 62.28
CA ASP A 328 -3.99 -25.40 63.22
C ASP A 328 -2.72 -24.95 63.95
N ASP A 329 -2.73 -25.00 65.28
CA ASP A 329 -1.57 -24.60 66.09
C ASP A 329 -0.58 -25.73 66.38
N ASP A 330 -0.76 -26.91 65.76
CA ASP A 330 -0.03 -28.15 66.03
C ASP A 330 -0.11 -28.61 67.50
N LEU A 331 -1.08 -28.11 68.28
CA LEU A 331 -1.30 -28.47 69.68
C LEU A 331 -2.55 -29.36 69.88
N CYS A 332 -3.06 -29.99 68.82
CA CYS A 332 -4.10 -31.01 68.94
C CYS A 332 -3.68 -32.14 69.87
N THR A 333 -4.58 -32.49 70.79
CA THR A 333 -4.43 -33.57 71.76
C THR A 333 -5.49 -34.63 71.47
N TYR A 334 -5.09 -35.89 71.45
CA TYR A 334 -5.95 -37.02 71.15
C TYR A 334 -6.01 -37.95 72.35
N PRO A 335 -7.11 -38.70 72.52
CA PRO A 335 -7.17 -39.68 73.58
C PRO A 335 -6.20 -40.84 73.32
N GLU A 336 -5.83 -41.56 74.37
CA GLU A 336 -5.04 -42.78 74.24
C GLU A 336 -5.89 -43.89 73.58
N THR A 337 -5.27 -44.86 72.91
CA THR A 337 -5.99 -45.96 72.26
C THR A 337 -6.87 -46.71 73.26
N GLY A 338 -8.16 -46.88 72.94
CA GLY A 338 -9.14 -47.52 73.83
C GLY A 338 -9.76 -46.55 74.85
N PHE A 339 -9.48 -45.24 74.76
CA PHE A 339 -10.03 -44.23 75.65
C PHE A 339 -10.73 -43.08 74.89
N ASP A 340 -11.65 -42.40 75.57
CA ASP A 340 -12.24 -41.12 75.18
C ASP A 340 -11.43 -39.93 75.73
N CYS A 341 -11.85 -38.70 75.39
CA CYS A 341 -11.18 -37.47 75.81
C CYS A 341 -11.30 -37.13 77.30
N ASP A 342 -12.20 -37.79 78.02
CA ASP A 342 -12.33 -37.69 79.48
C ASP A 342 -11.52 -38.80 80.19
N GLY A 343 -10.89 -39.70 79.44
CA GLY A 343 -10.09 -40.82 79.95
C GLY A 343 -10.92 -42.05 80.35
N ASN A 344 -12.15 -42.19 79.86
CA ASN A 344 -12.96 -43.42 80.01
C ASN A 344 -12.72 -44.35 78.84
N CYS A 345 -13.15 -45.61 78.94
CA CYS A 345 -13.07 -46.56 77.84
C CYS A 345 -13.85 -46.06 76.63
N SER A 346 -13.26 -46.15 75.44
CA SER A 346 -13.92 -45.76 74.19
C SER A 346 -15.11 -46.68 73.92
N ASP A 347 -16.10 -46.15 73.21
CA ASP A 347 -17.27 -46.88 72.70
C ASP A 347 -17.03 -47.07 71.20
N ASP A 348 -16.18 -48.03 70.84
CA ASP A 348 -15.72 -48.19 69.45
C ASP A 348 -16.85 -48.69 68.53
N ASP A 349 -17.88 -49.34 69.07
CA ASP A 349 -19.01 -49.89 68.32
C ASP A 349 -20.27 -48.97 68.29
N ALA A 350 -20.21 -47.85 69.00
CA ALA A 350 -21.22 -46.80 69.11
C ALA A 350 -22.58 -47.29 69.65
N ASP A 351 -22.58 -48.26 70.55
CA ASP A 351 -23.79 -48.77 71.20
C ASP A 351 -24.25 -47.93 72.41
N GLY A 352 -23.41 -46.97 72.84
CA GLY A 352 -23.64 -46.05 73.94
C GLY A 352 -23.13 -46.55 75.30
N LEU A 353 -22.34 -47.62 75.34
CA LEU A 353 -21.66 -48.15 76.53
C LEU A 353 -20.13 -48.08 76.34
N PRO A 354 -19.36 -47.83 77.41
CA PRO A 354 -17.90 -47.97 77.35
C PRO A 354 -17.49 -49.42 77.08
N ASP A 355 -16.40 -49.63 76.33
CA ASP A 355 -15.76 -50.94 76.11
C ASP A 355 -15.06 -51.42 77.41
N ASP A 356 -15.88 -51.80 78.40
CA ASP A 356 -15.57 -52.43 79.69
C ASP A 356 -16.64 -53.50 79.94
N PHE A 357 -16.43 -54.68 79.37
CA PHE A 357 -17.44 -55.73 79.20
C PHE A 357 -17.93 -56.28 80.53
N ASP A 358 -17.05 -56.42 81.52
CA ASP A 358 -17.36 -56.99 82.83
C ASP A 358 -17.60 -55.94 83.94
N GLY A 359 -17.32 -54.66 83.64
CA GLY A 359 -17.62 -53.51 84.48
C GLY A 359 -16.63 -53.32 85.64
N ASP A 360 -15.39 -53.76 85.47
CA ASP A 360 -14.37 -53.74 86.50
C ASP A 360 -13.53 -52.45 86.55
N GLY A 361 -13.66 -51.61 85.52
CA GLY A 361 -12.99 -50.32 85.37
C GLY A 361 -11.68 -50.39 84.58
N ILE A 362 -11.35 -51.52 83.99
CA ILE A 362 -10.28 -51.70 83.00
C ILE A 362 -10.93 -51.86 81.62
N CYS A 363 -10.43 -51.15 80.63
CA CYS A 363 -11.00 -51.21 79.28
C CYS A 363 -10.65 -52.52 78.60
N ASP A 364 -11.59 -53.09 77.84
CA ASP A 364 -11.52 -54.36 77.13
C ASP A 364 -10.20 -54.60 76.39
N TYR A 365 -9.64 -53.55 75.77
CA TYR A 365 -8.39 -53.64 75.00
C TYR A 365 -7.14 -53.92 75.87
N ILE A 366 -7.19 -53.55 77.16
CA ILE A 366 -6.09 -53.72 78.12
C ILE A 366 -6.45 -54.64 79.29
N ASP A 367 -7.64 -55.24 79.27
CA ASP A 367 -8.13 -56.15 80.30
C ASP A 367 -7.63 -57.59 80.07
N ASN A 368 -6.82 -58.08 81.01
CA ASN A 368 -6.31 -59.45 81.01
C ASN A 368 -7.33 -60.51 81.45
N CYS A 369 -8.56 -60.14 81.82
CA CYS A 369 -9.71 -61.02 81.97
C CYS A 369 -11.02 -60.40 81.45
N PHE A 370 -11.08 -60.14 80.14
CA PHE A 370 -12.23 -59.58 79.41
C PHE A 370 -13.66 -59.99 79.87
N TYR A 371 -13.88 -61.21 80.37
CA TYR A 371 -15.21 -61.70 80.76
C TYR A 371 -15.45 -61.76 82.28
N ASP A 372 -14.41 -61.55 83.10
CA ASP A 372 -14.38 -61.92 84.50
C ASP A 372 -13.77 -60.82 85.39
N PHE A 373 -14.64 -60.08 86.09
CA PHE A 373 -14.29 -58.93 86.94
C PHE A 373 -12.99 -59.10 87.73
N ASN A 374 -11.94 -58.36 87.36
CA ASN A 374 -10.63 -58.41 88.01
C ASN A 374 -9.87 -57.04 88.01
N PRO A 375 -10.36 -56.01 88.72
CA PRO A 375 -9.80 -54.64 88.63
C PRO A 375 -8.32 -54.49 89.00
N GLY A 376 -7.75 -55.52 89.65
CA GLY A 376 -6.35 -55.59 90.04
C GLY A 376 -5.39 -56.07 88.96
N GLN A 377 -5.90 -56.66 87.86
CA GLN A 377 -5.13 -57.20 86.74
C GLN A 377 -3.93 -58.04 87.22
N GLU A 378 -4.18 -58.89 88.23
CA GLU A 378 -3.16 -59.77 88.81
C GLU A 378 -2.89 -60.92 87.83
N ASP A 379 -1.61 -61.15 87.50
CA ASP A 379 -1.10 -62.22 86.64
C ASP A 379 0.17 -62.77 87.31
N LEU A 380 0.06 -63.93 87.97
CA LEU A 380 1.10 -64.50 88.80
C LEU A 380 2.21 -65.19 87.99
N ASP A 381 1.86 -65.80 86.87
CA ASP A 381 2.79 -66.62 86.07
C ASP A 381 3.34 -65.90 84.83
N GLY A 382 2.77 -64.74 84.50
CA GLY A 382 3.25 -63.75 83.56
C GLY A 382 2.95 -64.11 82.10
N ASP A 383 1.82 -64.75 81.84
CA ASP A 383 1.41 -65.17 80.50
C ASP A 383 0.40 -64.23 79.81
N ASP A 384 0.13 -63.08 80.43
CA ASP A 384 -0.81 -62.03 80.00
C ASP A 384 -2.31 -62.41 80.12
N GLU A 385 -2.65 -63.57 80.69
CA GLU A 385 -4.01 -63.92 81.16
C GLU A 385 -4.11 -63.68 82.68
N GLY A 386 -5.21 -63.10 83.18
CA GLY A 386 -5.33 -62.80 84.60
C GLY A 386 -5.65 -64.03 85.46
N ASP A 387 -5.22 -64.02 86.72
CA ASP A 387 -5.38 -65.12 87.69
C ASP A 387 -6.84 -65.61 87.86
N VAL A 388 -7.82 -64.76 87.55
CA VAL A 388 -9.26 -65.06 87.72
C VAL A 388 -9.82 -65.89 86.56
N CYS A 389 -9.34 -65.66 85.35
CA CYS A 389 -9.77 -66.30 84.12
C CYS A 389 -8.78 -67.38 83.63
N ASP A 390 -7.56 -67.39 84.19
CA ASP A 390 -6.58 -68.42 83.94
C ASP A 390 -6.97 -69.77 84.59
N SER A 391 -6.97 -70.81 83.76
CA SER A 391 -7.30 -72.18 84.15
C SER A 391 -6.06 -73.06 84.40
N ASP A 392 -4.87 -72.53 84.12
CA ASP A 392 -3.55 -73.18 84.17
C ASP A 392 -2.60 -72.56 85.25
N ASP A 393 -3.15 -71.75 86.18
CA ASP A 393 -2.56 -70.98 87.30
C ASP A 393 -1.61 -71.70 88.29
N GLY A 394 -1.22 -72.95 88.01
CA GLY A 394 -0.34 -73.73 88.88
C GLY A 394 -0.97 -74.14 90.22
N LEU A 395 -2.29 -73.99 90.40
CA LEU A 395 -3.02 -74.39 91.62
C LEU A 395 -4.16 -75.41 91.36
N SER A 396 -4.45 -75.76 90.11
CA SER A 396 -5.51 -76.73 89.75
C SER A 396 -5.11 -78.22 89.87
N LEU A 397 -6.04 -79.07 90.34
CA LEU A 397 -5.83 -80.50 90.68
C LEU A 397 -5.86 -81.48 89.48
N ASN A 398 -6.06 -81.00 88.25
CA ASN A 398 -6.13 -81.83 87.04
C ASN A 398 -5.21 -81.28 85.93
N GLU A 399 -3.91 -81.40 86.13
CA GLU A 399 -2.92 -80.97 85.14
C GLU A 399 -2.70 -82.07 84.07
N GLN A 400 -2.96 -81.72 82.81
CA GLN A 400 -2.43 -82.48 81.66
C GLN A 400 -0.98 -82.04 81.46
N VAL A 401 -0.02 -82.91 81.81
CA VAL A 401 1.42 -82.64 81.73
C VAL A 401 1.88 -82.60 80.27
N GLU A 402 1.63 -81.50 79.56
CA GLU A 402 2.33 -81.19 78.32
C GLU A 402 3.55 -80.32 78.66
N HIS A 403 4.76 -80.86 78.47
CA HIS A 403 6.09 -80.19 78.56
C HIS A 403 6.96 -80.38 79.83
N SER A 404 6.96 -81.53 80.49
CA SER A 404 7.99 -81.83 81.52
C SER A 404 9.13 -82.73 81.00
N LEU A 405 10.36 -82.18 80.88
CA LEU A 405 11.59 -82.99 80.85
C LEU A 405 11.81 -83.62 82.24
N LEU A 406 11.76 -84.95 82.32
CA LEU A 406 11.96 -85.72 83.55
C LEU A 406 13.39 -86.25 83.62
N VAL A 407 14.05 -86.04 84.76
CA VAL A 407 15.43 -86.46 85.02
C VAL A 407 15.48 -87.20 86.35
N PHE A 408 15.75 -88.51 86.32
CA PHE A 408 15.69 -89.35 87.52
C PHE A 408 16.62 -90.58 87.46
N PRO A 409 17.12 -91.09 88.60
CA PRO A 409 17.00 -90.51 89.93
C PRO A 409 17.81 -89.21 90.03
N ASN A 410 17.29 -88.26 90.79
CA ASN A 410 17.96 -86.99 91.08
C ASN A 410 17.72 -86.65 92.56
N PRO A 411 18.72 -86.79 93.45
CA PRO A 411 20.14 -87.09 93.19
C PRO A 411 20.44 -88.50 92.65
N THR A 412 21.58 -88.66 91.99
CA THR A 412 22.13 -89.96 91.56
C THR A 412 23.57 -90.16 92.03
N ASN A 413 24.07 -91.39 91.94
CA ASN A 413 25.48 -91.74 92.15
C ASN A 413 26.17 -92.16 90.85
N ASP A 414 25.42 -92.80 89.93
CA ASP A 414 26.02 -93.51 88.80
C ASP A 414 25.27 -93.22 87.48
N ILE A 415 23.96 -93.48 87.43
CA ILE A 415 23.16 -93.39 86.19
C ILE A 415 22.02 -92.38 86.34
N VAL A 416 21.78 -91.58 85.30
CA VAL A 416 20.61 -90.69 85.18
C VAL A 416 19.78 -91.10 83.98
N ASN A 417 18.49 -91.32 84.18
CA ASN A 417 17.52 -91.50 83.12
C ASN A 417 16.85 -90.17 82.79
N ILE A 418 16.64 -89.94 81.50
CA ILE A 418 16.10 -88.71 80.94
C ILE A 418 14.94 -89.13 80.07
N GLU A 419 13.74 -88.69 80.45
CA GLU A 419 12.50 -88.95 79.73
C GLU A 419 11.90 -87.63 79.21
N TYR A 420 11.52 -87.61 77.93
CA TYR A 420 10.95 -86.43 77.28
C TYR A 420 9.94 -86.84 76.21
N LEU A 421 8.81 -86.13 76.17
CA LEU A 421 7.81 -86.22 75.10
C LEU A 421 7.94 -84.98 74.21
N SER A 422 8.36 -85.16 72.95
CA SER A 422 8.38 -84.08 71.96
C SER A 422 7.05 -84.02 71.22
N LYS A 423 6.69 -82.86 70.64
CA LYS A 423 5.49 -82.73 69.78
C LYS A 423 5.73 -83.21 68.33
N ARG A 424 6.98 -83.48 67.95
CA ARG A 424 7.39 -83.86 66.58
C ARG A 424 8.41 -84.99 66.59
N ASN A 425 8.52 -85.70 65.46
CA ASN A 425 9.59 -86.66 65.25
C ASN A 425 10.84 -85.94 64.73
N ASP A 426 11.59 -85.30 65.62
CA ASP A 426 12.77 -84.49 65.31
C ASP A 426 14.06 -85.04 65.95
N VAL A 427 15.20 -84.53 65.48
CA VAL A 427 16.52 -84.80 66.07
C VAL A 427 16.73 -83.82 67.23
N LEU A 428 16.80 -84.34 68.45
CA LEU A 428 17.07 -83.54 69.65
C LEU A 428 18.56 -83.55 69.98
N ILE A 429 19.06 -82.44 70.53
CA ILE A 429 20.44 -82.35 71.03
C ILE A 429 20.40 -82.26 72.55
N LEU A 430 20.95 -83.28 73.20
CA LEU A 430 21.14 -83.30 74.64
C LEU A 430 22.58 -82.90 74.98
N LYS A 431 22.77 -81.92 75.87
CA LYS A 431 24.08 -81.48 76.37
C LYS A 431 24.11 -81.54 77.88
N ILE A 432 25.17 -82.12 78.45
CA ILE A 432 25.42 -82.12 79.89
C ILE A 432 26.55 -81.14 80.17
N MET A 433 26.31 -80.15 81.01
CA MET A 433 27.29 -79.13 81.39
C MET A 433 27.51 -79.12 82.92
N ASN A 434 28.73 -78.84 83.37
CA ASN A 434 28.97 -78.56 84.78
C ASN A 434 28.60 -77.10 85.13
N THR A 435 28.60 -76.74 86.42
CA THR A 435 28.21 -75.39 86.87
C THR A 435 29.10 -74.25 86.38
N ILE A 436 30.28 -74.53 85.81
CA ILE A 436 31.15 -73.52 85.20
C ILE A 436 30.96 -73.41 83.68
N GLY A 437 29.93 -74.09 83.13
CA GLY A 437 29.55 -74.02 81.72
C GLY A 437 30.41 -74.88 80.78
N GLN A 438 31.26 -75.76 81.31
CA GLN A 438 31.99 -76.71 80.47
C GLN A 438 31.06 -77.85 80.06
N ILE A 439 31.00 -78.11 78.75
CA ILE A 439 30.26 -79.23 78.18
C ILE A 439 31.03 -80.53 78.46
N ILE A 440 30.40 -81.42 79.22
CA ILE A 440 30.93 -82.74 79.58
C ILE A 440 30.55 -83.75 78.50
N GLU A 441 29.32 -83.68 78.00
CA GLU A 441 28.81 -84.64 77.02
C GLU A 441 27.78 -83.98 76.09
N VAL A 442 27.74 -84.42 74.83
CA VAL A 442 26.73 -84.02 73.84
C VAL A 442 26.28 -85.27 73.10
N VAL A 443 24.96 -85.44 72.98
CA VAL A 443 24.33 -86.59 72.33
C VAL A 443 23.21 -86.10 71.41
N GLU A 444 23.17 -86.63 70.19
CA GLU A 444 22.04 -86.46 69.28
C GLU A 444 21.06 -87.63 69.46
N LEU A 445 19.81 -87.32 69.79
CA LEU A 445 18.76 -88.27 70.10
C LEU A 445 17.67 -88.17 69.04
N ASN A 446 17.31 -89.30 68.44
CA ASN A 446 16.15 -89.37 67.54
C ASN A 446 14.93 -89.78 68.35
N THR A 447 13.86 -89.00 68.31
CA THR A 447 12.57 -89.38 68.91
C THR A 447 11.96 -90.55 68.14
N ILE A 448 11.59 -91.63 68.83
CA ILE A 448 10.77 -92.72 68.27
C ILE A 448 9.38 -92.55 68.88
N ASP A 449 8.35 -92.41 68.04
CA ASP A 449 6.97 -92.13 68.46
C ASP A 449 6.89 -90.91 69.41
N SER A 450 7.63 -89.84 69.08
CA SER A 450 7.59 -88.57 69.84
C SER A 450 8.02 -88.68 71.30
N TYR A 451 8.72 -89.76 71.68
CA TYR A 451 9.21 -90.01 73.02
C TYR A 451 10.70 -90.36 73.02
N ILE A 452 11.43 -89.91 74.04
CA ILE A 452 12.81 -90.32 74.31
C ILE A 452 12.90 -90.83 75.73
N ASN A 453 13.58 -91.97 75.87
CA ASN A 453 14.11 -92.47 77.12
C ASN A 453 15.61 -92.74 76.92
N TYR A 454 16.44 -91.93 77.56
CA TYR A 454 17.89 -92.00 77.46
C TYR A 454 18.53 -92.11 78.84
N SER A 455 19.40 -93.09 79.01
CA SER A 455 20.17 -93.27 80.25
C SER A 455 21.62 -92.89 80.00
N VAL A 456 22.15 -92.01 80.84
CA VAL A 456 23.55 -91.59 80.84
C VAL A 456 24.27 -92.11 82.08
N ASP A 457 25.45 -92.69 81.89
CA ASP A 457 26.35 -93.09 82.97
C ASP A 457 27.26 -91.91 83.33
N ILE A 458 27.01 -91.31 84.48
CA ILE A 458 27.77 -90.19 85.03
C ILE A 458 28.63 -90.58 86.23
N ALA A 459 28.85 -91.88 86.48
CA ALA A 459 29.66 -92.36 87.60
C ALA A 459 31.12 -91.87 87.56
N SER A 460 31.62 -91.55 86.35
CA SER A 460 32.97 -91.01 86.15
C SER A 460 33.06 -89.49 86.33
N PHE A 461 31.93 -88.80 86.47
CA PHE A 461 31.89 -87.35 86.60
C PHE A 461 32.24 -86.96 88.06
N GLY A 462 32.79 -85.75 88.26
CA GLY A 462 33.08 -85.27 89.61
C GLY A 462 31.79 -84.99 90.40
N LYS A 463 31.77 -85.26 91.71
CA LYS A 463 30.61 -84.95 92.57
C LYS A 463 30.23 -83.48 92.47
N GLY A 464 28.95 -83.16 92.30
CA GLY A 464 28.48 -81.79 92.10
C GLY A 464 27.17 -81.68 91.34
N ILE A 465 26.86 -80.44 90.93
CA ILE A 465 25.65 -80.12 90.17
C ILE A 465 26.00 -80.10 88.67
N TYR A 466 25.17 -80.76 87.86
CA TYR A 466 25.24 -80.71 86.41
C TYR A 466 23.92 -80.17 85.85
N GLN A 467 23.97 -79.55 84.69
CA GLN A 467 22.82 -79.07 83.95
C GLN A 467 22.68 -79.88 82.66
N ILE A 468 21.51 -80.48 82.48
CA ILE A 468 21.08 -81.15 81.26
C ILE A 468 20.29 -80.15 80.44
N TYR A 469 20.79 -79.85 79.25
CA TYR A 469 20.15 -79.03 78.24
C TYR A 469 19.59 -79.95 77.16
N LEU A 470 18.30 -79.85 76.88
CA LEU A 470 17.66 -80.49 75.75
C LEU A 470 17.21 -79.41 74.77
N LEU A 471 17.74 -79.48 73.55
CA LEU A 471 17.36 -78.59 72.44
C LEU A 471 16.37 -79.33 71.52
N ASP A 472 15.18 -78.77 71.38
CA ASP A 472 14.10 -79.23 70.50
C ASP A 472 13.73 -78.08 69.54
N GLY A 473 14.41 -78.04 68.39
CA GLY A 473 14.36 -76.90 67.46
C GLY A 473 14.89 -75.61 68.11
N GLU A 474 14.02 -74.61 68.26
CA GLU A 474 14.33 -73.33 68.92
C GLU A 474 14.07 -73.36 70.44
N LYS A 475 13.38 -74.39 70.95
CA LYS A 475 13.07 -74.52 72.38
C LYS A 475 14.27 -75.13 73.13
N VAL A 476 14.68 -74.47 74.21
CA VAL A 476 15.75 -74.94 75.09
C VAL A 476 15.17 -75.26 76.46
N ILE A 477 15.23 -76.53 76.87
CA ILE A 477 14.74 -76.99 78.17
C ILE A 477 15.94 -77.37 79.03
N VAL A 478 16.00 -76.88 80.26
CA VAL A 478 17.13 -77.10 81.17
C VAL A 478 16.65 -77.75 82.48
N ARG A 479 17.37 -78.79 82.92
CA ARG A 479 17.16 -79.44 84.22
C ARG A 479 18.50 -79.65 84.94
N LYS A 480 18.50 -79.47 86.27
CA LYS A 480 19.68 -79.69 87.10
C LYS A 480 19.65 -81.10 87.67
N VAL A 481 20.79 -81.79 87.67
CA VAL A 481 20.97 -83.08 88.32
C VAL A 481 22.11 -83.00 89.34
N PHE A 482 21.89 -83.58 90.52
CA PHE A 482 22.89 -83.63 91.59
C PHE A 482 23.55 -85.01 91.62
N LEU A 483 24.87 -85.02 91.47
CA LEU A 483 25.71 -86.21 91.57
C LEU A 483 26.41 -86.23 92.93
N ASN A 484 26.08 -87.26 93.73
CA ASN A 484 26.44 -87.39 95.15
C ASN A 484 27.88 -87.82 95.42
#